data_AF-A0A7D9JFR4-F1
#
_entry.id   AF-A0A7D9JFR4-F1
#
_cell.length_a   1.000
_cell.length_b   1.000
_cell.length_c   1.000
_cell.angle_alpha   90.00
_cell.angle_beta   90.00
_cell.angle_gamma   90.00
#
_symmetry.space_group_name_H-M   'P 1'
#
loop_
_entity.id
_entity.type
_entity.pdbx_description
1 polymer ?
#
loop_
_entity_poly.entity_id
_entity_poly.type
_entity_poly.pdbx_seq_one_letter_code
_entity_poly.pdbx_strand_id
1 'polypeptide(L)'
;MDRKANLNKRPMDRSNQNFDALIKTVQSCGVSFDVWEKVEEGGRGGVYDFTSLMGRTNNELLDKAVNWVKLFLLLNGKNLEYEPARITPYMHAMVYHVPRFMQMHHGVKKFTGQGVEKLNDDCRRVHLQRSKKWDAHTDVFLVGKRVEHLSNCERITRPYLKRNKNYWESAIKESRSKRICVSAQINEETEVDINLLTANEIKHKLKDLGVLTKLRSLEKLKKLLRESLTNKENNNI
;
A
#
# COMPACT_ATOMS: atom_id res chain seq x y z
N MET A 1 10.65 0.84 14.10
CA MET A 1 11.81 1.46 14.74
C MET A 1 12.98 1.55 13.76
N ASP A 2 13.31 0.46 13.06
CA ASP A 2 14.46 0.34 12.13
C ASP A 2 14.57 1.44 11.07
N ARG A 3 13.46 1.85 10.46
CA ARG A 3 13.48 2.85 9.39
C ARG A 3 14.11 4.17 9.83
N LYS A 4 13.80 4.68 11.04
CA LYS A 4 14.38 5.94 11.54
C LYS A 4 15.86 5.78 11.91
N ALA A 5 16.24 4.66 12.52
CA ALA A 5 17.62 4.36 12.92
C ALA A 5 18.55 4.12 11.72
N ASN A 6 18.01 3.63 10.59
CA ASN A 6 18.75 3.27 9.39
C ASN A 6 18.79 4.39 8.33
N LEU A 7 18.18 5.55 8.56
CA LEU A 7 18.04 6.63 7.57
C LEU A 7 19.37 7.13 7.01
N ASN A 8 20.40 7.21 7.85
CA ASN A 8 21.70 7.78 7.50
C ASN A 8 22.81 6.74 7.37
N LYS A 9 22.55 5.49 7.77
CA LYS A 9 23.54 4.40 7.72
C LYS A 9 23.66 3.83 6.31
N ARG A 10 24.88 3.44 5.93
CA ARG A 10 25.12 2.60 4.74
C ARG A 10 24.26 1.34 4.85
N PRO A 11 23.77 0.79 3.73
CA PRO A 11 23.03 -0.48 3.68
C PRO A 11 23.68 -1.60 4.51
N MET A 12 25.01 -1.71 4.49
CA MET A 12 25.77 -2.74 5.22
C MET A 12 25.72 -2.57 6.74
N ASP A 13 25.58 -1.32 7.23
CA ASP A 13 25.56 -1.00 8.67
C ASP A 13 24.14 -0.88 9.24
N ARG A 14 23.12 -1.26 8.44
CA ARG A 14 21.72 -1.18 8.85
C ARG A 14 21.39 -2.32 9.81
N SER A 15 20.66 -1.97 10.86
CA SER A 15 20.14 -2.94 11.83
C SER A 15 18.77 -3.45 11.40
N ASN A 16 18.58 -4.76 11.40
CA ASN A 16 17.34 -5.45 10.99
C ASN A 16 16.59 -6.08 12.18
N GLN A 17 16.64 -5.45 13.35
CA GLN A 17 16.05 -5.96 14.60
C GLN A 17 14.59 -6.43 14.47
N ASN A 18 13.74 -5.69 13.74
CA ASN A 18 12.35 -6.09 13.56
C ASN A 18 12.21 -7.32 12.65
N PHE A 19 13.11 -7.47 11.68
CA PHE A 19 13.12 -8.62 10.78
C PHE A 19 13.57 -9.88 11.53
N ASP A 20 14.59 -9.77 12.37
CA ASP A 20 15.06 -10.88 13.21
C ASP A 20 13.98 -11.30 14.24
N ALA A 21 13.27 -10.33 14.81
CA ALA A 21 12.13 -10.60 15.69
C ALA A 21 10.98 -11.32 14.96
N LEU A 22 10.71 -10.94 13.70
CA LEU A 22 9.73 -11.62 12.86
C LEU A 22 10.13 -13.07 12.59
N ILE A 23 11.38 -13.33 12.21
CA ILE A 23 11.89 -14.69 11.97
C ILE A 23 11.69 -15.54 13.23
N LYS A 24 12.11 -15.04 14.41
CA LYS A 24 11.93 -15.74 15.69
C LYS A 24 10.46 -16.03 16.02
N THR A 25 9.56 -15.10 15.69
CA THR A 25 8.13 -15.27 15.91
C THR A 25 7.57 -16.37 15.01
N VAL A 26 7.92 -16.36 13.72
CA VAL A 26 7.49 -17.40 12.76
C VAL A 26 8.03 -18.77 13.17
N GLN A 27 9.29 -18.84 13.60
CA GLN A 27 9.89 -20.07 14.13
C GLN A 27 9.18 -20.56 15.41
N SER A 28 8.74 -19.65 16.28
CA SER A 28 7.96 -20.01 17.48
C SER A 28 6.61 -20.64 17.18
N CYS A 29 6.07 -20.44 15.97
CA CYS A 29 4.83 -21.08 15.51
C CYS A 29 5.06 -22.50 14.95
N GLY A 30 6.26 -23.06 15.08
CA GLY A 30 6.59 -24.42 14.61
C GLY A 30 6.93 -24.51 13.12
N VAL A 31 7.21 -23.37 12.47
CA VAL A 31 7.61 -23.32 11.06
C VAL A 31 9.12 -23.18 10.97
N SER A 32 9.80 -24.13 10.30
CA SER A 32 11.23 -24.02 9.99
C SER A 32 11.44 -22.98 8.89
N PHE A 33 11.86 -21.77 9.28
CA PHE A 33 12.07 -20.64 8.38
C PHE A 33 13.39 -19.96 8.71
N ASP A 34 14.37 -20.07 7.80
CA ASP A 34 15.67 -19.41 7.93
C ASP A 34 15.90 -18.49 6.73
N VAL A 35 16.50 -17.34 7.00
CA VAL A 35 16.90 -16.35 6.01
C VAL A 35 18.40 -16.13 6.15
N TRP A 36 19.17 -16.37 5.09
CA TRP A 36 20.60 -16.12 5.06
C TRP A 36 20.97 -15.18 3.93
N GLU A 37 22.08 -14.48 4.07
CA GLU A 37 22.60 -13.64 3.00
C GLU A 37 23.37 -14.50 1.99
N LYS A 38 22.97 -14.44 0.72
CA LYS A 38 23.68 -15.11 -0.36
C LYS A 38 24.93 -14.31 -0.68
N VAL A 39 26.09 -14.86 -0.36
CA VAL A 39 27.38 -14.33 -0.80
C VAL A 39 27.68 -14.91 -2.18
N GLU A 40 27.59 -14.10 -3.23
CA GLU A 40 28.03 -14.51 -4.56
C GLU A 40 29.56 -14.38 -4.71
N GLU A 41 30.16 -15.19 -5.58
CA GLU A 41 31.57 -15.07 -5.99
C GLU A 41 31.81 -13.65 -6.54
N GLY A 42 32.44 -12.80 -5.72
CA GLY A 42 32.59 -11.37 -6.00
C GLY A 42 32.22 -10.45 -4.83
N GLY A 43 31.76 -10.99 -3.69
CA GLY A 43 31.68 -10.25 -2.42
C GLY A 43 30.57 -9.18 -2.34
N ARG A 44 29.63 -9.17 -3.29
CA ARG A 44 28.46 -8.27 -3.24
C ARG A 44 27.38 -8.87 -2.32
N GLY A 45 27.44 -8.51 -1.03
CA GLY A 45 26.38 -8.75 -0.06
C GLY A 45 25.15 -7.84 -0.30
N GLY A 46 23.97 -8.32 0.07
CA GLY A 46 22.70 -7.60 -0.01
C GLY A 46 21.50 -8.40 -0.52
N VAL A 47 21.72 -9.65 -0.98
CA VAL A 47 20.65 -10.55 -1.44
C VAL A 47 20.37 -11.59 -0.37
N TYR A 48 19.24 -11.46 0.32
CA TYR A 48 18.80 -12.45 1.30
C TYR A 48 18.05 -13.59 0.60
N ASP A 49 18.53 -14.81 0.80
CA ASP A 49 17.90 -16.05 0.39
C ASP A 49 17.23 -16.71 1.61
N PHE A 50 16.25 -17.57 1.37
CA PHE A 50 15.52 -18.24 2.44
C PHE A 50 15.31 -19.70 2.05
N THR A 51 15.40 -20.61 3.02
CA THR A 51 15.08 -22.03 2.80
C THR A 51 13.57 -22.11 2.63
N SER A 52 13.14 -22.08 1.38
CA SER A 52 11.86 -22.66 1.00
C SER A 52 12.16 -23.82 0.08
N LEU A 53 12.09 -25.04 0.65
CA LEU A 53 12.07 -26.32 -0.06
C LEU A 53 13.19 -26.48 -1.10
N MET A 54 14.43 -26.72 -0.65
CA MET A 54 15.53 -27.12 -1.55
C MET A 54 15.71 -28.64 -1.58
N GLY A 55 15.59 -29.20 -2.80
CA GLY A 55 16.27 -30.41 -3.28
C GLY A 55 15.79 -31.78 -2.78
N ARG A 56 15.70 -32.00 -1.47
CA ARG A 56 15.38 -33.33 -0.89
C ARG A 56 13.89 -33.63 -0.79
N THR A 57 13.04 -32.62 -0.94
CA THR A 57 11.60 -32.67 -0.63
C THR A 57 10.70 -32.74 -1.87
N ASN A 58 11.22 -32.94 -3.07
CA ASN A 58 10.40 -32.85 -4.29
C ASN A 58 9.31 -33.96 -4.35
N ASN A 59 9.67 -35.17 -3.93
CA ASN A 59 8.70 -36.26 -3.81
C ASN A 59 7.69 -35.98 -2.69
N GLU A 60 8.15 -35.49 -1.53
CA GLU A 60 7.27 -35.09 -0.43
C GLU A 60 6.32 -33.94 -0.81
N LEU A 61 6.78 -33.00 -1.64
CA LEU A 61 5.99 -31.89 -2.14
C LEU A 61 4.89 -32.40 -3.09
N LEU A 62 5.25 -33.30 -4.01
CA LEU A 62 4.29 -33.95 -4.91
C LEU A 62 3.24 -34.71 -4.11
N ASP A 63 3.66 -35.54 -3.14
CA ASP A 63 2.75 -36.31 -2.29
C ASP A 63 1.79 -35.40 -1.52
N LYS A 64 2.31 -34.31 -0.93
CA LYS A 64 1.49 -33.31 -0.24
C LYS A 64 0.53 -32.59 -1.19
N ALA A 65 0.97 -32.20 -2.38
CA ALA A 65 0.12 -31.52 -3.37
C ALA A 65 -1.00 -32.44 -3.89
N VAL A 66 -0.68 -33.71 -4.17
CA VAL A 66 -1.67 -34.72 -4.58
C VAL A 66 -2.66 -34.99 -3.45
N ASN A 67 -2.20 -35.14 -2.22
CA ASN A 67 -3.09 -35.34 -1.06
C ASN A 67 -3.98 -34.12 -0.80
N TRP A 68 -3.49 -32.91 -1.04
CA TRP A 68 -4.29 -31.69 -0.96
C TRP A 68 -5.43 -31.67 -1.99
N VAL A 69 -5.15 -31.98 -3.26
CA VAL A 69 -6.20 -32.05 -4.29
C VAL A 69 -7.18 -33.21 -4.02
N LYS A 70 -6.70 -34.35 -3.52
CA LYS A 70 -7.58 -35.45 -3.08
C LYS A 70 -8.49 -35.02 -1.94
N LEU A 71 -7.97 -34.32 -0.94
CA LEU A 71 -8.78 -33.77 0.15
C LEU A 71 -9.84 -32.80 -0.37
N PHE A 72 -9.47 -31.91 -1.30
CA PHE A 72 -10.43 -31.02 -1.97
C PHE A 72 -11.57 -31.79 -2.62
N LEU A 73 -11.26 -32.86 -3.37
CA LEU A 73 -12.28 -33.71 -4.00
C LEU A 73 -13.11 -34.53 -3.01
N LEU A 74 -12.55 -34.93 -1.86
CA LEU A 74 -13.29 -35.64 -0.80
C LEU A 74 -14.28 -34.74 -0.04
N LEU A 75 -14.07 -33.44 -0.09
CA LEU A 75 -15.01 -32.45 0.46
C LEU A 75 -16.17 -32.17 -0.51
N ASN A 76 -16.12 -32.76 -1.71
CA ASN A 76 -17.22 -32.66 -2.67
C ASN A 76 -18.52 -33.22 -2.08
N GLY A 77 -19.63 -32.51 -2.30
CA GLY A 77 -20.94 -32.86 -1.74
C GLY A 77 -21.17 -32.49 -0.26
N LYS A 78 -20.14 -32.11 0.51
CA LYS A 78 -20.31 -31.55 1.87
C LYS A 78 -20.59 -30.04 1.84
N ASN A 79 -19.98 -29.33 0.88
CA ASN A 79 -20.14 -27.90 0.65
C ASN A 79 -20.12 -27.66 -0.87
N LEU A 80 -20.99 -26.77 -1.37
CA LEU A 80 -21.17 -26.47 -2.82
C LEU A 80 -19.89 -25.96 -3.53
N GLU A 81 -18.86 -25.58 -2.78
CA GLU A 81 -17.66 -24.91 -3.28
C GLU A 81 -16.55 -25.88 -3.72
N TYR A 82 -16.65 -27.18 -3.40
CA TYR A 82 -15.59 -28.18 -3.56
C TYR A 82 -15.80 -29.13 -4.75
N GLU A 83 -16.50 -28.67 -5.78
CA GLU A 83 -16.77 -29.45 -6.98
C GLU A 83 -15.52 -29.63 -7.86
N PRO A 84 -15.39 -30.74 -8.62
CA PRO A 84 -14.28 -30.94 -9.56
C PRO A 84 -14.15 -29.83 -10.60
N ALA A 85 -15.26 -29.22 -10.99
CA ALA A 85 -15.29 -28.07 -11.91
C ALA A 85 -14.61 -26.81 -11.35
N ARG A 86 -14.36 -26.75 -10.03
CA ARG A 86 -13.71 -25.62 -9.34
C ARG A 86 -12.20 -25.79 -9.22
N ILE A 87 -11.63 -26.87 -9.77
CA ILE A 87 -10.18 -27.01 -9.88
C ILE A 87 -9.64 -25.89 -10.75
N THR A 88 -8.83 -25.01 -10.15
CA THR A 88 -8.24 -23.89 -10.87
C THR A 88 -6.99 -24.31 -11.65
N PRO A 89 -6.61 -23.57 -12.70
CA PRO A 89 -5.34 -23.80 -13.40
C PRO A 89 -4.12 -23.81 -12.46
N TYR A 90 -4.17 -23.05 -11.36
CA TYR A 90 -3.10 -23.05 -10.35
C TYR A 90 -3.02 -24.36 -9.56
N MET A 91 -4.16 -25.00 -9.25
CA MET A 91 -4.17 -26.33 -8.63
C MET A 91 -3.57 -27.38 -9.55
N HIS A 92 -3.94 -27.34 -10.84
CA HIS A 92 -3.36 -28.21 -11.87
C HIS A 92 -1.84 -27.98 -11.99
N ALA A 93 -1.41 -26.73 -12.08
CA ALA A 93 0.00 -26.38 -12.18
C ALA A 93 0.80 -26.84 -10.94
N MET A 94 0.22 -26.76 -9.75
CA MET A 94 0.87 -27.16 -8.51
C MET A 94 1.14 -28.67 -8.43
N VAL A 95 0.25 -29.50 -8.98
CA VAL A 95 0.42 -30.96 -8.97
C VAL A 95 1.31 -31.43 -10.13
N TYR A 96 1.10 -30.90 -11.34
CA TYR A 96 1.74 -31.45 -12.55
C TYR A 96 2.96 -30.67 -13.02
N HIS A 97 2.99 -29.35 -12.84
CA HIS A 97 4.05 -28.50 -13.40
C HIS A 97 5.12 -28.14 -12.38
N VAL A 98 4.73 -27.78 -11.15
CA VAL A 98 5.66 -27.35 -10.10
C VAL A 98 6.68 -28.45 -9.76
N PRO A 99 6.31 -29.72 -9.52
CA PRO A 99 7.29 -30.77 -9.22
C PRO A 99 8.25 -31.02 -10.39
N ARG A 100 7.72 -31.02 -11.62
CA ARG A 100 8.52 -31.11 -12.85
C ARG A 100 9.52 -29.95 -12.97
N PHE A 101 9.10 -28.72 -12.70
CA PHE A 101 10.00 -27.56 -12.69
C PHE A 101 11.02 -27.63 -11.57
N MET A 102 10.64 -28.09 -10.38
CA MET A 102 11.58 -28.32 -9.28
C MET A 102 12.67 -29.33 -9.67
N GLN A 103 12.33 -30.38 -10.43
CA GLN A 103 13.30 -31.36 -10.97
C GLN A 103 14.19 -30.73 -12.06
N MET A 104 13.58 -30.12 -13.07
CA MET A 104 14.29 -29.59 -14.24
C MET A 104 15.18 -28.37 -13.94
N HIS A 105 14.79 -27.58 -12.95
CA HIS A 105 15.39 -26.27 -12.71
C HIS A 105 15.99 -26.11 -11.32
N HIS A 106 15.98 -27.16 -10.50
CA HIS A 106 16.49 -27.17 -9.13
C HIS A 106 15.87 -26.06 -8.26
N GLY A 107 14.60 -25.74 -8.52
CA GLY A 107 13.90 -24.66 -7.84
C GLY A 107 13.03 -23.83 -8.78
N VAL A 108 11.91 -23.33 -8.24
CA VAL A 108 10.97 -22.46 -8.95
C VAL A 108 11.23 -20.96 -8.65
N LYS A 109 11.96 -20.65 -7.58
CA LYS A 109 12.21 -19.28 -7.10
C LYS A 109 12.80 -18.33 -8.14
N LYS A 110 13.67 -18.83 -9.00
CA LYS A 110 14.29 -18.02 -10.07
C LYS A 110 13.30 -17.53 -11.14
N PHE A 111 12.11 -18.12 -11.19
CA PHE A 111 11.04 -17.71 -12.12
C PHE A 111 10.02 -16.77 -11.46
N THR A 112 10.25 -16.30 -10.24
CA THR A 112 9.32 -15.37 -9.59
C THR A 112 9.41 -13.98 -10.25
N GLY A 113 8.26 -13.38 -10.54
CA GLY A 113 8.15 -12.01 -11.07
C GLY A 113 8.28 -10.91 -10.01
N GLN A 114 8.44 -11.27 -8.73
CA GLN A 114 8.39 -10.30 -7.62
C GLN A 114 9.45 -9.21 -7.74
N GLY A 115 10.64 -9.54 -8.25
CA GLY A 115 11.70 -8.56 -8.49
C GLY A 115 11.34 -7.56 -9.60
N VAL A 116 10.64 -8.01 -10.65
CA VAL A 116 10.21 -7.19 -11.78
C VAL A 116 9.13 -6.20 -11.34
N GLU A 117 8.15 -6.64 -10.56
CA GLU A 117 7.11 -5.76 -10.01
C GLU A 117 7.70 -4.67 -9.10
N LYS A 118 8.67 -5.04 -8.27
CA LYS A 118 9.38 -4.07 -7.43
C LYS A 118 10.16 -3.06 -8.25
N LEU A 119 10.82 -3.50 -9.32
CA LEU A 119 11.50 -2.60 -10.26
C LEU A 119 10.51 -1.63 -10.92
N ASN A 120 9.32 -2.10 -11.28
CA ASN A 120 8.26 -1.27 -11.83
C ASN A 120 7.80 -0.19 -10.83
N ASP A 121 7.60 -0.58 -9.56
CA ASP A 121 7.27 0.36 -8.48
C ASP A 121 8.36 1.43 -8.28
N ASP A 122 9.63 1.04 -8.32
CA ASP A 122 10.76 1.97 -8.20
C ASP A 122 10.83 2.91 -9.41
N CYS A 123 10.63 2.40 -10.63
CA CYS A 123 10.54 3.22 -11.85
C CYS A 123 9.42 4.26 -11.74
N ARG A 124 8.22 3.81 -11.33
CA ARG A 124 7.06 4.68 -11.12
C ARG A 124 7.35 5.75 -10.08
N ARG A 125 8.02 5.40 -8.97
CA ARG A 125 8.41 6.36 -7.93
C ARG A 125 9.35 7.44 -8.48
N VAL A 126 10.37 7.05 -9.24
CA VAL A 126 11.32 7.99 -9.85
C VAL A 126 10.61 8.90 -10.83
N HIS A 127 9.78 8.34 -11.72
CA HIS A 127 9.02 9.10 -12.69
C HIS A 127 8.11 10.15 -12.04
N LEU A 128 7.39 9.79 -10.96
CA LEU A 128 6.43 10.70 -10.32
C LEU A 128 7.07 11.74 -9.40
N GLN A 129 8.17 11.39 -8.71
CA GLN A 129 8.71 12.22 -7.61
C GLN A 129 10.04 12.90 -7.93
N ARG A 130 10.82 12.37 -8.88
CA ARG A 130 12.24 12.75 -9.08
C ARG A 130 12.58 13.14 -10.52
N SER A 131 11.81 12.68 -11.51
CA SER A 131 12.01 13.03 -12.92
C SER A 131 11.51 14.44 -13.22
N LYS A 132 12.21 15.12 -14.13
CA LYS A 132 11.74 16.41 -14.68
C LYS A 132 10.81 16.22 -15.90
N LYS A 133 10.55 14.98 -16.31
CA LYS A 133 9.68 14.56 -17.42
C LYS A 133 10.08 15.03 -18.82
N TRP A 134 11.25 15.66 -18.98
CA TRP A 134 11.84 15.96 -20.28
C TRP A 134 12.34 14.68 -20.94
N ASP A 135 13.00 13.83 -20.14
CA ASP A 135 13.44 12.52 -20.57
C ASP A 135 13.30 11.50 -19.41
N ALA A 136 12.10 10.95 -19.30
CA ALA A 136 11.74 10.08 -18.18
C ALA A 136 12.52 8.76 -18.13
N HIS A 137 12.87 8.18 -19.28
CA HIS A 137 13.58 6.90 -19.31
C HIS A 137 15.03 7.08 -18.81
N THR A 138 15.73 8.08 -19.33
CA THR A 138 17.07 8.44 -18.90
C THR A 138 17.10 8.85 -17.43
N ASP A 139 16.12 9.61 -16.96
CA ASP A 139 16.00 9.97 -15.54
C ASP A 139 15.92 8.74 -14.62
N VAL A 140 15.12 7.74 -15.00
CA VAL A 140 14.99 6.48 -14.24
C VAL A 140 16.33 5.74 -14.19
N PHE A 141 17.01 5.59 -15.34
CA PHE A 141 18.32 4.96 -15.41
C PHE A 141 19.38 5.68 -14.58
N LEU A 142 19.48 7.01 -14.71
CA LEU A 142 20.47 7.82 -14.00
C LEU A 142 20.25 7.78 -12.49
N VAL A 143 19.00 7.83 -12.03
CA VAL A 143 18.69 7.73 -10.60
C VAL A 143 19.01 6.33 -10.08
N GLY A 144 18.68 5.29 -10.83
CA GLY A 144 19.04 3.90 -10.48
C GLY A 144 20.56 3.73 -10.34
N LYS A 145 21.32 4.15 -11.36
CA LYS A 145 22.79 4.10 -11.35
C LYS A 145 23.42 4.92 -10.24
N ARG A 146 22.83 6.08 -9.90
CA ARG A 146 23.29 6.89 -8.77
C ARG A 146 23.07 6.18 -7.44
N VAL A 147 21.93 5.53 -7.24
CA VAL A 147 21.66 4.76 -6.02
C VAL A 147 22.61 3.57 -5.89
N GLU A 148 22.88 2.88 -7.00
CA GLU A 148 23.87 1.79 -7.06
C GLU A 148 25.27 2.30 -6.70
N HIS A 149 25.74 3.37 -7.34
CA HIS A 149 27.07 3.92 -7.09
C HIS A 149 27.25 4.44 -5.64
N LEU A 150 26.20 5.01 -5.06
CA LEU A 150 26.20 5.54 -3.69
C LEU A 150 25.83 4.48 -2.64
N SER A 151 25.67 3.20 -3.02
CA SER A 151 25.24 2.16 -2.09
C SER A 151 26.18 2.04 -0.90
N ASN A 152 27.48 2.23 -1.10
CA ASN A 152 28.49 2.02 -0.06
C ASN A 152 28.82 3.29 0.73
N CYS A 153 28.13 4.39 0.45
CA CYS A 153 28.38 5.70 1.06
C CYS A 153 27.33 6.02 2.13
N GLU A 154 27.77 6.62 3.24
CA GLU A 154 26.85 7.18 4.25
C GLU A 154 26.18 8.44 3.73
N ARG A 155 24.91 8.63 4.11
CA ARG A 155 24.17 9.81 3.72
C ARG A 155 24.47 10.95 4.70
N ILE A 156 25.17 11.97 4.23
CA ILE A 156 25.30 13.22 4.96
C ILE A 156 24.14 14.14 4.53
N THR A 157 23.39 14.66 5.50
CA THR A 157 22.39 15.69 5.23
C THR A 157 23.10 16.98 4.82
N ARG A 158 22.71 17.56 3.69
CA ARG A 158 23.30 18.82 3.24
C ARG A 158 23.01 19.90 4.29
N PRO A 159 24.03 20.58 4.85
CA PRO A 159 23.79 21.66 5.79
C PRO A 159 23.07 22.80 5.05
N TYR A 160 21.87 23.13 5.51
CA TYR A 160 21.09 24.22 4.95
C TYR A 160 21.35 25.51 5.73
N LEU A 161 22.04 26.46 5.11
CA LEU A 161 22.23 27.78 5.68
C LEU A 161 21.06 28.68 5.29
N LYS A 162 20.24 29.05 6.29
CA LYS A 162 19.13 30.01 6.13
C LYS A 162 19.70 31.41 5.88
N ARG A 163 19.88 31.78 4.62
CA ARG A 163 20.41 33.12 4.24
C ARG A 163 19.52 34.28 4.69
N ASN A 164 18.20 34.15 4.58
CA ASN A 164 17.26 35.21 4.95
C ASN A 164 16.54 34.87 6.26
N LYS A 165 17.08 35.34 7.40
CA LYS A 165 16.52 35.10 8.73
C LYS A 165 15.09 35.63 8.85
N ASN A 166 14.86 36.87 8.40
CA ASN A 166 13.56 37.53 8.45
C ASN A 166 12.47 36.69 7.73
N TYR A 167 12.77 36.17 6.54
CA TYR A 167 11.84 35.30 5.82
C TYR A 167 11.46 34.05 6.62
N TRP A 168 12.45 33.37 7.23
CA TRP A 168 12.24 32.11 7.94
C TRP A 168 11.63 32.28 9.34
N GLU A 169 11.78 33.44 9.98
CA GLU A 169 11.30 33.71 11.34
C GLU A 169 9.85 34.21 11.36
N SER A 170 9.52 35.17 10.49
CA SER A 170 8.25 35.90 10.51
C SER A 170 7.52 35.83 9.17
N ALA A 171 8.16 36.18 8.06
CA ALA A 171 7.47 36.39 6.78
C ALA A 171 6.82 35.11 6.21
N ILE A 172 7.41 33.93 6.44
CA ILE A 172 6.82 32.66 6.01
C ILE A 172 5.56 32.29 6.79
N LYS A 173 5.50 32.60 8.09
CA LYS A 173 4.33 32.35 8.93
C LYS A 173 3.19 33.24 8.47
N GLU A 174 3.48 34.53 8.29
CA GLU A 174 2.53 35.52 7.81
C GLU A 174 2.00 35.18 6.41
N SER A 175 2.89 34.81 5.48
CA SER A 175 2.50 34.40 4.12
C SER A 175 1.64 33.14 4.10
N ARG A 176 1.82 32.21 5.05
CA ARG A 176 1.00 30.99 5.15
C ARG A 176 -0.34 31.26 5.81
N SER A 177 -0.40 32.12 6.82
CA SER A 177 -1.66 32.56 7.43
C SER A 177 -2.55 33.30 6.43
N LYS A 178 -1.95 34.00 5.45
CA LYS A 178 -2.67 34.68 4.36
C LYS A 178 -3.12 33.75 3.22
N ARG A 179 -2.70 32.48 3.19
CA ARG A 179 -3.19 31.53 2.18
C ARG A 179 -4.56 31.05 2.57
N ILE A 180 -5.55 31.41 1.75
CA ILE A 180 -6.91 30.90 1.85
C ILE A 180 -6.87 29.37 1.66
N CYS A 181 -7.46 28.64 2.60
CA CYS A 181 -7.69 27.22 2.43
C CYS A 181 -8.77 27.04 1.35
N VAL A 182 -8.47 26.28 0.29
CA VAL A 182 -9.42 26.03 -0.83
C VAL A 182 -10.74 25.39 -0.34
N SER A 183 -10.76 24.81 0.87
CA SER A 183 -11.99 24.31 1.49
C SER A 183 -12.95 25.39 2.01
N ALA A 184 -12.56 26.67 2.01
CA ALA A 184 -13.34 27.78 2.57
C ALA A 184 -14.12 28.59 1.51
N GLN A 185 -14.03 28.22 0.22
CA GLN A 185 -14.58 29.00 -0.90
C GLN A 185 -16.02 28.62 -1.31
N ILE A 186 -16.75 27.85 -0.51
CA ILE A 186 -18.19 27.62 -0.74
C ILE A 186 -18.93 28.30 0.40
N ASN A 187 -19.09 29.62 0.32
CA ASN A 187 -20.04 30.41 1.10
C ASN A 187 -20.20 31.76 0.37
N GLU A 188 -20.76 31.72 -0.84
CA GLU A 188 -21.47 32.87 -1.37
C GLU A 188 -22.95 32.64 -1.06
N GLU A 189 -23.52 33.54 -0.26
CA GLU A 189 -24.94 33.59 0.07
C GLU A 189 -25.75 33.97 -1.18
N THR A 190 -26.00 33.00 -2.04
CA THR A 190 -27.09 33.09 -3.03
C THR A 190 -28.36 32.54 -2.40
N GLU A 191 -29.47 33.28 -2.45
CA GLU A 191 -30.81 32.80 -2.09
C GLU A 191 -31.09 31.44 -2.78
N VAL A 192 -31.03 30.36 -2.00
CA VAL A 192 -31.10 29.00 -2.53
C VAL A 192 -32.56 28.58 -2.69
N ASP A 193 -33.01 28.48 -3.93
CA ASP A 193 -34.29 27.85 -4.30
C ASP A 193 -34.35 26.40 -3.77
N ILE A 194 -35.32 26.13 -2.89
CA ILE A 194 -35.45 24.88 -2.11
C ILE A 194 -35.52 23.63 -3.01
N ASN A 195 -35.91 23.80 -4.27
CA ASN A 195 -36.11 22.69 -5.19
C ASN A 195 -34.81 22.12 -5.77
N LEU A 196 -33.71 22.87 -5.76
CA LEU A 196 -32.43 22.46 -6.34
C LEU A 196 -31.44 21.86 -5.32
N LEU A 197 -31.76 21.90 -4.02
CA LEU A 197 -30.86 21.36 -2.99
C LEU A 197 -30.75 19.83 -3.04
N THR A 198 -29.51 19.39 -2.82
CA THR A 198 -29.13 17.98 -2.71
C THR A 198 -29.55 17.44 -1.33
N ALA A 199 -29.81 16.12 -1.23
CA ALA A 199 -30.26 15.50 0.01
C ALA A 199 -29.33 15.72 1.23
N ASN A 200 -28.03 15.89 0.99
CA ASN A 200 -27.06 16.17 2.06
C ASN A 200 -27.13 17.61 2.57
N GLU A 201 -27.36 18.57 1.67
CA GLU A 201 -27.50 19.98 2.02
C GLU A 201 -28.78 20.22 2.82
N ILE A 202 -29.87 19.54 2.45
CA ILE A 202 -31.14 19.56 3.20
C ILE A 202 -30.95 19.00 4.62
N LYS A 203 -30.18 17.92 4.77
CA LYS A 203 -29.87 17.35 6.09
C LYS A 203 -29.02 18.27 6.94
N HIS A 204 -28.09 19.00 6.34
CA HIS A 204 -27.29 20.00 7.07
C HIS A 204 -28.17 21.13 7.59
N LYS A 205 -29.02 21.71 6.73
CA LYS A 205 -29.96 22.77 7.13
C LYS A 205 -30.94 22.32 8.22
N LEU A 206 -31.46 21.09 8.14
CA LEU A 206 -32.31 20.53 9.20
C LEU A 206 -31.56 20.36 10.52
N LYS A 207 -30.27 19.99 10.47
CA LYS A 207 -29.42 19.87 11.66
C LYS A 207 -29.14 21.22 12.30
N ASP A 208 -28.94 22.27 11.51
CA ASP A 208 -28.77 23.64 12.00
C ASP A 208 -30.07 24.17 12.65
N LEU A 209 -31.23 23.70 12.18
CA LEU A 209 -32.53 23.93 12.81
C LEU A 209 -32.82 22.99 14.01
N GLY A 210 -31.86 22.16 14.42
CA GLY A 210 -31.98 21.25 15.56
C GLY A 210 -32.78 19.96 15.30
N VAL A 211 -33.19 19.70 14.06
CA VAL A 211 -34.02 18.54 13.68
C VAL A 211 -33.12 17.42 13.13
N LEU A 212 -32.85 16.43 13.97
CA LEU A 212 -32.08 15.23 13.59
C LEU A 212 -32.97 14.22 12.87
N THR A 213 -32.70 13.93 11.59
CA THR A 213 -33.49 12.98 10.81
C THR A 213 -32.66 11.85 10.18
N LYS A 214 -33.23 10.64 10.17
CA LYS A 214 -32.66 9.45 9.48
C LYS A 214 -33.30 9.19 8.11
N LEU A 215 -34.15 10.10 7.63
CA LEU A 215 -34.89 9.98 6.37
C LEU A 215 -33.91 9.95 5.17
N ARG A 216 -34.20 9.09 4.19
CA ARG A 216 -33.40 8.94 2.95
C ARG A 216 -34.11 9.47 1.71
N SER A 217 -35.46 9.56 1.72
CA SER A 217 -36.25 10.06 0.59
C SER A 217 -36.14 11.57 0.48
N LEU A 218 -35.80 12.05 -0.73
CA LEU A 218 -35.53 13.45 -1.02
C LEU A 218 -36.80 14.32 -0.92
N GLU A 219 -37.94 13.83 -1.41
CA GLU A 219 -39.23 14.53 -1.33
C GLU A 219 -39.68 14.74 0.12
N LYS A 220 -39.54 13.70 0.95
CA LYS A 220 -39.91 13.76 2.38
C LYS A 220 -38.99 14.71 3.15
N LEU A 221 -37.70 14.75 2.80
CA LEU A 221 -36.74 15.70 3.37
C LEU A 221 -37.06 17.16 2.99
N LYS A 222 -37.45 17.41 1.73
CA LYS A 222 -37.87 18.74 1.27
C LYS A 222 -39.14 19.21 2.00
N LYS A 223 -40.13 18.32 2.15
CA LYS A 223 -41.37 18.63 2.89
C LYS A 223 -41.08 18.98 4.35
N LEU A 224 -40.26 18.18 5.02
CA LEU A 224 -39.87 18.40 6.41
C LEU A 224 -39.10 19.71 6.61
N LEU A 225 -38.22 20.08 5.67
CA LEU A 225 -37.51 21.35 5.72
C LEU A 225 -38.46 22.55 5.58
N ARG A 226 -39.46 22.48 4.69
CA ARG A 226 -40.49 23.53 4.56
C ARG A 226 -41.30 23.69 5.85
N GLU A 227 -41.78 22.58 6.41
CA GLU A 227 -42.55 22.57 7.67
C GLU A 227 -41.73 23.13 8.85
N SER A 228 -40.42 22.82 8.91
CA SER A 228 -39.53 23.32 9.96
C SER A 228 -39.27 24.82 9.83
N LEU A 229 -39.20 25.36 8.61
CA LEU A 229 -39.06 26.79 8.36
C LEU A 229 -40.34 27.55 8.74
N THR A 230 -41.52 27.06 8.33
CA THR A 230 -42.81 27.69 8.68
C THR A 230 -43.07 27.67 10.19
N ASN A 231 -42.70 26.59 10.88
CA ASN A 231 -42.83 26.52 12.34
C ASN A 231 -41.88 27.48 13.07
N LYS A 232 -40.73 27.80 12.47
CA LYS A 232 -39.79 28.78 13.03
C LYS A 232 -40.29 30.21 12.84
N GLU A 233 -40.94 30.50 11.71
CA GLU A 233 -41.58 31.81 11.46
C GLU A 233 -42.78 32.04 12.41
N ASN A 234 -43.60 31.02 12.64
CA ASN A 234 -44.75 31.11 13.55
C ASN A 234 -44.39 31.21 15.05
N ASN A 235 -43.20 30.78 15.44
CA ASN A 235 -42.70 30.92 16.83
C ASN A 235 -41.95 32.24 17.08
N ASN A 236 -41.79 33.08 16.06
CA ASN A 236 -41.12 34.39 16.14
C ASN A 236 -42.10 35.58 16.04
N ILE A 237 -43.40 35.31 16.11
CA ILE A 237 -44.51 36.27 16.27
C ILE A 237 -45.08 36.06 17.68
#